data_AF-Q00GL1-F1
#
_entry.id   AF-Q00GL1-F1
#
_cell.length_a   1.000
_cell.length_b   1.000
_cell.length_c   1.000
_cell.angle_alpha   90.00
_cell.angle_beta   90.00
_cell.angle_gamma   90.00
#
_symmetry.space_group_name_H-M   'P 1'
#
loop_
_entity.id
_entity.type
_entity.pdbx_description
1 polymer ?
#
loop_
_entity_poly.entity_id
_entity_poly.type
_entity_poly.pdbx_seq_one_letter_code
_entity_poly.pdbx_strand_id
1 'polypeptide(L)'
;RDRLSRDDVMQRGCLLDGFPRTVRQASDLANHIRVDRFILFDLPEDISVSRAMGRLNDPVTGEIYHLKFKPPPADAIARLVRRDNDAKEEVVRTRLKVYHEHLSGIIELYKDKLVVIDASCKIEEITATVAERLIQALVSKIDAADNKVYTFDGFKATHEAYEATAMQVYWEEAMTLNESTAGPPPSQSTGAAGDKEAEMRAARLARFG
;
A
#
# COMPACT_ATOMS: atom_id res chain seq x y z
N ARG A 1 -19.73 2.97 10.62
CA ARG A 1 -19.55 3.26 12.06
C ARG A 1 -19.48 1.96 12.85
N ASP A 2 -20.46 1.08 12.70
CA ASP A 2 -20.60 -0.17 13.47
C ASP A 2 -19.47 -1.19 13.29
N ARG A 3 -18.76 -1.18 12.15
CA ARG A 3 -17.59 -2.07 11.93
C ARG A 3 -16.36 -1.63 12.73
N LEU A 4 -16.17 -0.31 12.89
CA LEU A 4 -14.98 0.27 13.49
C LEU A 4 -15.00 0.14 15.02
N SER A 5 -16.18 0.06 15.64
CA SER A 5 -16.35 -0.04 17.09
C SER A 5 -16.29 -1.48 17.63
N ARG A 6 -15.90 -2.46 16.83
CA ARG A 6 -15.81 -3.87 17.26
C ARG A 6 -14.50 -4.14 17.98
N ASP A 7 -14.53 -5.07 18.93
CA ASP A 7 -13.38 -5.40 19.78
C ASP A 7 -12.15 -5.85 18.98
N ASP A 8 -12.34 -6.59 17.88
CA ASP A 8 -11.24 -7.01 17.00
C ASP A 8 -10.49 -5.82 16.41
N VAL A 9 -11.21 -4.77 16.01
CA VAL A 9 -10.65 -3.53 15.47
C VAL A 9 -10.00 -2.70 16.57
N MET A 10 -10.61 -2.63 17.75
CA MET A 10 -10.05 -1.88 18.88
C MET A 10 -8.75 -2.51 19.40
N GLN A 11 -8.64 -3.84 19.37
CA GLN A 11 -7.46 -4.55 19.88
C GLN A 11 -6.36 -4.74 18.83
N ARG A 12 -6.71 -4.97 17.56
CA ARG A 12 -5.74 -5.31 16.50
C ARG A 12 -5.56 -4.23 15.44
N GLY A 13 -6.35 -3.16 15.52
CA GLY A 13 -6.44 -2.15 14.47
C GLY A 13 -7.26 -2.61 13.27
N CYS A 14 -7.24 -1.80 12.21
CA CYS A 14 -7.89 -2.14 10.95
C CYS A 14 -7.14 -1.59 9.74
N LEU A 15 -7.24 -2.29 8.61
CA LEU A 15 -6.89 -1.77 7.30
C LEU A 15 -8.17 -1.29 6.61
N LEU A 16 -8.22 -0.01 6.24
CA LEU A 16 -9.31 0.55 5.46
C LEU A 16 -8.93 0.50 3.98
N ASP A 17 -9.62 -0.36 3.23
CA ASP A 17 -9.44 -0.48 1.79
C ASP A 17 -10.54 0.27 1.03
N GLY A 18 -10.14 1.19 0.16
CA GLY A 18 -11.03 1.96 -0.68
C GLY A 18 -11.89 2.98 0.06
N PHE A 19 -11.56 3.33 1.30
CA PHE A 19 -12.17 4.41 2.08
C PHE A 19 -11.07 5.16 2.86
N PRO A 20 -11.04 6.50 2.87
CA PRO A 20 -12.00 7.43 2.26
C PRO A 20 -11.78 7.64 0.75
N ARG A 21 -12.83 8.05 0.02
CA ARG A 21 -12.76 8.41 -1.42
C ARG A 21 -13.08 9.86 -1.73
N THR A 22 -13.54 10.62 -0.73
CA THR A 22 -13.84 12.04 -0.85
C THR A 22 -13.25 12.79 0.34
N VAL A 23 -13.01 14.08 0.17
CA VAL A 23 -12.50 14.94 1.24
C VAL A 23 -13.44 14.92 2.46
N ARG A 24 -14.76 14.98 2.24
CA ARG A 24 -15.74 14.89 3.32
C ARG A 24 -15.62 13.59 4.12
N GLN A 25 -15.49 12.45 3.44
CA GLN A 25 -15.29 11.16 4.10
C GLN A 25 -13.98 11.12 4.90
N ALA A 26 -12.91 11.74 4.38
CA ALA A 26 -11.63 11.82 5.08
C ALA A 26 -11.73 12.68 6.35
N SER A 27 -12.38 13.85 6.26
CA SER A 27 -12.66 14.69 7.43
C SER A 27 -13.52 13.97 8.46
N ASP A 28 -14.57 13.29 8.03
CA ASP A 28 -15.43 12.50 8.92
C ASP A 28 -14.65 11.36 9.59
N LEU A 29 -13.79 10.66 8.85
CA LEU A 29 -12.96 9.58 9.37
C LEU A 29 -11.98 10.06 10.44
N ALA A 30 -11.31 11.19 10.20
CA ALA A 30 -10.35 11.77 11.13
C ALA A 30 -10.97 12.12 12.50
N ASN A 31 -12.27 12.37 12.55
CA ASN A 31 -13.01 12.64 13.80
C ASN A 31 -13.39 11.37 14.57
N HIS A 32 -13.34 10.19 13.93
CA HIS A 32 -13.83 8.94 14.54
C HIS A 32 -12.71 7.94 14.86
N ILE A 33 -11.64 7.92 14.05
CA ILE A 33 -10.50 7.04 14.29
C ILE A 33 -9.20 7.81 14.09
N ARG A 34 -8.19 7.44 14.88
CA ARG A 34 -6.82 7.85 14.61
C ARG A 34 -6.29 7.03 13.44
N VAL A 35 -5.93 7.69 12.35
CA VAL A 35 -5.22 7.06 11.24
C VAL A 35 -3.73 7.11 11.53
N ASP A 36 -3.08 5.96 11.57
CA ASP A 36 -1.64 5.88 11.81
C ASP A 36 -0.83 6.09 10.53
N ARG A 37 -1.30 5.54 9.41
CA ARG A 37 -0.67 5.64 8.09
C ARG A 37 -1.70 5.71 6.99
N PHE A 38 -1.37 6.44 5.93
CA PHE A 38 -2.13 6.53 4.70
C PHE A 38 -1.25 6.04 3.56
N ILE A 39 -1.50 4.82 3.06
CA ILE A 39 -0.70 4.25 1.98
C ILE A 39 -1.32 4.65 0.64
N LEU A 40 -0.53 5.34 -0.19
CA LEU A 40 -0.90 5.69 -1.54
C LEU A 40 -0.09 4.85 -2.52
N PHE A 41 -0.76 3.97 -3.24
CA PHE A 41 -0.17 3.30 -4.39
C PHE A 41 -0.19 4.23 -5.60
N ASP A 42 0.98 4.71 -5.97
CA ASP A 42 1.18 5.54 -7.14
C ASP A 42 1.43 4.66 -8.37
N LEU A 43 0.59 4.82 -9.39
CA LEU A 43 0.63 4.02 -10.60
C LEU A 43 0.30 4.92 -11.80
N PRO A 44 1.05 4.84 -12.91
CA PRO A 44 0.70 5.56 -14.13
C PRO A 44 -0.73 5.26 -14.56
N GLU A 45 -1.43 6.27 -15.08
CA GLU A 45 -2.82 6.15 -15.51
C GLU A 45 -2.98 5.04 -16.57
N ASP A 46 -2.12 5.03 -17.59
CA ASP A 46 -2.21 4.03 -18.66
C ASP A 46 -1.94 2.61 -18.17
N ILE A 47 -1.07 2.43 -17.17
CA ILE A 47 -0.88 1.12 -16.53
C ILE A 47 -2.12 0.75 -15.71
N SER A 48 -2.73 1.71 -15.00
CA SER A 48 -3.96 1.51 -14.23
C SER A 48 -5.12 1.08 -15.13
N VAL A 49 -5.28 1.75 -16.27
CA VAL A 49 -6.27 1.43 -17.30
C VAL A 49 -5.99 0.03 -17.86
N SER A 50 -4.76 -0.25 -18.28
CA SER A 50 -4.38 -1.56 -18.82
C SER A 50 -4.69 -2.70 -17.83
N ARG A 51 -4.33 -2.53 -16.55
CA ARG A 51 -4.61 -3.51 -15.49
C ARG A 51 -6.11 -3.69 -15.24
N ALA A 52 -6.90 -2.63 -15.26
CA ALA A 52 -8.36 -2.72 -15.12
C ALA A 52 -8.98 -3.47 -16.31
N MET A 53 -8.58 -3.13 -17.54
CA MET A 53 -9.10 -3.75 -18.76
C MET A 53 -8.73 -5.24 -18.89
N GLY A 54 -7.66 -5.68 -18.23
CA GLY A 54 -7.23 -7.08 -18.17
C GLY A 54 -7.80 -7.88 -17.00
N ARG A 55 -8.53 -7.25 -16.07
CA ARG A 55 -9.07 -7.89 -14.86
C ARG A 55 -10.29 -8.76 -15.18
N LEU A 56 -10.29 -9.95 -14.60
CA LEU A 56 -11.38 -10.91 -14.62
C LEU A 56 -11.69 -11.34 -13.18
N ASN A 57 -12.97 -11.52 -12.88
CA ASN A 57 -13.44 -11.99 -11.58
C ASN A 57 -14.11 -13.34 -11.76
N ASP A 58 -13.80 -14.25 -10.85
CA ASP A 58 -14.53 -15.50 -10.69
C ASP A 58 -15.73 -15.28 -9.76
N PRO A 59 -16.97 -15.37 -10.26
CA PRO A 59 -18.15 -15.11 -9.42
C PRO A 59 -18.39 -16.22 -8.39
N VAL A 60 -17.76 -17.39 -8.52
CA VAL A 60 -17.95 -18.53 -7.62
C VAL A 60 -16.95 -18.50 -6.48
N THR A 61 -15.66 -18.28 -6.78
CA THR A 61 -14.59 -18.29 -5.77
C THR A 61 -14.28 -16.90 -5.22
N GLY A 62 -14.67 -15.84 -5.92
CA GLY A 62 -14.24 -14.47 -5.62
C GLY A 62 -12.80 -14.17 -6.05
N GLU A 63 -12.10 -15.14 -6.65
CA GLU A 63 -10.73 -14.95 -7.14
C GLU A 63 -10.67 -13.91 -8.25
N ILE A 64 -9.63 -13.08 -8.19
CA ILE A 64 -9.31 -12.11 -9.23
C ILE A 64 -8.19 -12.69 -10.09
N TYR A 65 -8.41 -12.69 -11.40
CA TYR A 65 -7.46 -13.05 -12.44
C TYR A 65 -7.12 -11.84 -13.30
N HIS A 66 -6.02 -11.96 -14.04
CA HIS A 66 -5.62 -10.98 -15.03
C HIS A 66 -5.06 -11.68 -16.27
N LEU A 67 -5.55 -11.29 -17.46
CA LEU A 67 -5.18 -11.93 -18.74
C LEU A 67 -3.67 -12.16 -18.93
N LYS A 68 -2.85 -11.19 -18.54
CA LYS A 68 -1.38 -11.25 -18.59
C LYS A 68 -0.68 -11.70 -17.29
N PHE A 69 -0.97 -11.07 -16.15
CA PHE A 69 -0.15 -11.20 -14.94
C PHE A 69 -0.57 -12.34 -14.00
N LYS A 70 -1.82 -12.81 -14.10
CA LYS A 70 -2.37 -13.95 -13.33
C LYS A 70 -3.42 -14.63 -14.21
N PRO A 71 -3.00 -15.31 -15.29
CA PRO A 71 -3.94 -15.90 -16.24
C PRO A 71 -4.81 -16.95 -15.55
N PRO A 72 -6.10 -17.04 -15.92
CA PRO A 72 -7.00 -18.00 -15.29
C PRO A 72 -6.70 -19.44 -15.72
N PRO A 73 -7.02 -20.44 -14.87
CA PRO A 73 -6.96 -21.84 -15.25
C PRO A 73 -8.05 -22.15 -16.28
N ALA A 74 -7.80 -23.14 -17.14
CA ALA A 74 -8.63 -23.41 -18.33
C ALA A 74 -10.10 -23.74 -18.00
N ASP A 75 -10.33 -24.44 -16.90
CA ASP A 75 -11.64 -24.83 -16.39
C ASP A 75 -12.46 -23.66 -15.82
N ALA A 76 -11.80 -22.58 -15.38
CA ALA A 76 -12.47 -21.39 -14.88
C ALA A 76 -12.86 -20.40 -15.99
N ILE A 77 -12.20 -20.42 -17.16
CA ILE A 77 -12.33 -19.37 -18.20
C ILE A 77 -13.78 -19.06 -18.56
N ALA A 78 -14.60 -20.08 -18.77
CA ALA A 78 -15.97 -19.92 -19.24
C ALA A 78 -16.91 -19.21 -18.24
N ARG A 79 -16.57 -19.22 -16.94
CA ARG A 79 -17.37 -18.57 -15.89
C ARG A 79 -16.88 -17.19 -15.48
N LEU A 80 -15.71 -16.76 -15.97
CA LEU A 80 -15.14 -15.48 -15.57
C LEU A 80 -15.92 -14.33 -16.16
N VAL A 81 -16.09 -13.29 -15.34
CA VAL A 81 -16.78 -12.07 -15.72
C VAL A 81 -15.87 -10.88 -15.58
N ARG A 82 -16.06 -9.87 -16.45
CA ARG A 82 -15.47 -8.54 -16.21
C ARG A 82 -16.31 -7.84 -15.16
N ARG A 83 -15.66 -7.05 -14.32
CA ARG A 83 -16.38 -6.11 -13.45
C ARG A 83 -17.07 -5.06 -14.31
N ASP A 84 -18.31 -4.70 -13.99
CA ASP A 84 -19.11 -3.73 -14.76
C ASP A 84 -18.35 -2.43 -15.07
N ASN A 85 -17.67 -1.89 -14.06
CA ASN A 85 -16.94 -0.62 -14.18
C ASN A 85 -15.55 -0.74 -14.84
N ASP A 86 -15.16 -1.92 -15.31
CA ASP A 86 -13.93 -2.19 -16.06
C ASP A 86 -14.23 -2.65 -17.50
N ALA A 87 -15.52 -2.70 -17.90
CA ALA A 87 -15.92 -3.21 -19.20
C ALA A 87 -15.47 -2.30 -20.36
N LYS A 88 -15.32 -0.99 -20.10
CA LYS A 88 -14.94 -0.01 -21.11
C LYS A 88 -13.90 0.97 -20.58
N GLU A 89 -12.93 1.30 -21.42
CA GLU A 89 -11.80 2.16 -21.07
C GLU A 89 -12.25 3.56 -20.61
N GLU A 90 -13.24 4.15 -21.28
CA GLU A 90 -13.72 5.50 -20.93
C GLU A 90 -14.32 5.55 -19.52
N VAL A 91 -14.94 4.45 -19.08
CA VAL A 91 -15.49 4.33 -17.72
C VAL A 91 -14.36 4.27 -16.70
N VAL A 92 -13.29 3.52 -16.98
CA VAL A 92 -12.10 3.44 -16.11
C VAL A 92 -11.42 4.81 -16.01
N ARG A 93 -11.18 5.48 -17.14
CA ARG A 93 -10.56 6.82 -17.15
C ARG A 93 -11.40 7.86 -16.43
N THR A 94 -12.72 7.84 -16.61
CA THR A 94 -13.63 8.73 -15.88
C THR A 94 -13.52 8.52 -14.37
N ARG A 95 -13.45 7.26 -13.92
CA ARG A 95 -13.26 6.93 -12.49
C ARG A 95 -11.91 7.41 -11.96
N LEU A 96 -10.83 7.26 -12.73
CA LEU A 96 -9.50 7.74 -12.36
C LEU A 96 -9.47 9.27 -12.25
N LYS A 97 -10.15 9.97 -13.17
CA LYS A 97 -10.29 11.43 -13.11
C LYS A 97 -10.97 11.87 -11.80
N VAL A 98 -12.14 11.32 -11.48
CA VAL A 98 -12.87 11.63 -10.23
C VAL A 98 -12.04 11.30 -9.00
N TYR A 99 -11.30 10.18 -9.04
CA TYR A 99 -10.35 9.83 -7.97
C TYR A 99 -9.30 10.92 -7.77
N HIS A 100 -8.66 11.40 -8.85
CA HIS A 100 -7.63 12.45 -8.78
C HIS A 100 -8.18 13.82 -8.33
N GLU A 101 -9.42 14.16 -8.70
CA GLU A 101 -10.10 15.38 -8.24
C GLU A 101 -10.21 15.43 -6.72
N HIS A 102 -10.47 14.29 -6.06
CA HIS A 102 -10.57 14.22 -4.60
C HIS A 102 -9.24 13.93 -3.90
N LEU A 103 -8.30 13.28 -4.58
CA LEU A 103 -7.07 12.78 -3.97
C LEU A 103 -6.26 13.88 -3.29
N SER A 104 -6.12 15.05 -3.93
CA SER A 104 -5.34 16.17 -3.38
C SER A 104 -5.81 16.61 -2.00
N GLY A 105 -7.12 16.79 -1.82
CA GLY A 105 -7.71 17.18 -0.53
C GLY A 105 -7.65 16.08 0.53
N ILE A 106 -7.66 14.81 0.12
CA ILE A 106 -7.45 13.68 1.05
C ILE A 106 -6.00 13.62 1.51
N ILE A 107 -5.05 13.80 0.58
CA ILE A 107 -3.62 13.84 0.88
C ILE A 107 -3.30 14.95 1.86
N GLU A 108 -3.85 16.15 1.67
CA GLU A 108 -3.61 17.27 2.58
C GLU A 108 -3.99 16.95 4.04
N LEU A 109 -5.10 16.22 4.25
CA LEU A 109 -5.57 15.81 5.59
C LEU A 109 -4.67 14.74 6.25
N TYR A 110 -3.93 13.97 5.46
CA TYR A 110 -3.09 12.87 5.93
C TYR A 110 -1.62 13.03 5.55
N LYS A 111 -1.17 14.25 5.21
CA LYS A 111 0.17 14.51 4.69
C LYS A 111 1.27 14.01 5.65
N ASP A 112 1.03 14.16 6.94
CA ASP A 112 1.92 13.69 8.03
C ASP A 112 2.01 12.16 8.15
N LYS A 113 1.06 11.44 7.56
CA LYS A 113 0.92 9.98 7.63
C LYS A 113 1.11 9.30 6.27
N LEU A 114 1.32 10.09 5.22
CA LEU A 114 1.35 9.63 3.85
C LEU A 114 2.60 8.79 3.59
N VAL A 115 2.40 7.59 3.05
CA VAL A 115 3.44 6.72 2.53
C VAL A 115 3.10 6.42 1.08
N VAL A 116 3.89 6.97 0.16
CA VAL A 116 3.69 6.74 -1.27
C VAL A 116 4.54 5.56 -1.72
N ILE A 117 3.93 4.64 -2.45
CA ILE A 117 4.55 3.40 -2.93
C ILE A 117 4.38 3.34 -4.44
N ASP A 118 5.49 3.20 -5.17
CA ASP A 118 5.45 2.93 -6.60
C ASP A 118 4.86 1.53 -6.84
N ALA A 119 3.67 1.49 -7.45
CA ALA A 119 2.95 0.26 -7.73
C ALA A 119 3.17 -0.27 -9.17
N SER A 120 4.11 0.32 -9.92
CA SER A 120 4.42 -0.06 -11.30
C SER A 120 5.25 -1.34 -11.42
N CYS A 121 5.91 -1.75 -10.33
CA CYS A 121 6.73 -2.95 -10.28
C CYS A 121 5.93 -4.24 -9.99
N LYS A 122 6.65 -5.35 -9.74
CA LYS A 122 6.05 -6.66 -9.47
C LYS A 122 5.40 -6.69 -8.08
N ILE A 123 4.38 -7.52 -7.90
CA ILE A 123 3.60 -7.58 -6.66
C ILE A 123 4.46 -7.97 -5.45
N GLU A 124 5.49 -8.79 -5.65
CA GLU A 124 6.46 -9.17 -4.61
C GLU A 124 7.22 -7.95 -4.09
N GLU A 125 7.72 -7.12 -5.00
CA GLU A 125 8.50 -5.91 -4.68
C GLU A 125 7.62 -4.86 -3.98
N ILE A 126 6.37 -4.70 -4.46
CA ILE A 126 5.38 -3.82 -3.82
C ILE A 126 5.10 -4.31 -2.39
N THR A 127 4.87 -5.62 -2.21
CA THR A 127 4.53 -6.20 -0.90
C THR A 127 5.66 -6.03 0.10
N ALA A 128 6.90 -6.30 -0.31
CA ALA A 128 8.09 -6.07 0.51
C ALA A 128 8.21 -4.59 0.92
N THR A 129 8.02 -3.67 -0.04
CA THR A 129 8.08 -2.22 0.23
C THR A 129 7.00 -1.77 1.20
N VAL A 130 5.76 -2.23 1.04
CA VAL A 130 4.65 -1.93 1.96
C VAL A 130 5.00 -2.39 3.37
N ALA A 131 5.46 -3.64 3.52
CA ALA A 131 5.79 -4.20 4.81
C ALA A 131 6.93 -3.42 5.48
N GLU A 132 8.02 -3.16 4.76
CA GLU A 132 9.15 -2.38 5.27
C GLU A 132 8.71 -1.00 5.76
N ARG A 133 7.93 -0.26 4.95
CA ARG A 133 7.47 1.10 5.28
C ARG A 133 6.51 1.11 6.46
N LEU A 134 5.61 0.13 6.57
CA LEU A 134 4.70 -0.02 7.71
C LEU A 134 5.46 -0.34 8.99
N ILE A 135 6.50 -1.16 8.91
CA ILE A 135 7.26 -1.59 10.08
C ILE A 135 8.16 -0.45 10.60
N GLN A 136 8.94 0.21 9.73
CA GLN A 136 9.72 1.41 10.09
C GLN A 136 8.85 2.47 10.81
N ALA A 137 7.63 2.61 10.33
CA ALA A 137 6.63 3.51 10.88
C ALA A 137 6.09 3.13 12.26
N LEU A 138 5.92 1.84 12.54
CA LEU A 138 5.45 1.35 13.84
C LEU A 138 6.59 1.36 14.87
N VAL A 139 7.79 0.99 14.46
CA VAL A 139 9.01 0.99 15.28
C VAL A 139 9.29 2.38 15.85
N SER A 140 9.25 3.42 15.01
CA SER A 140 9.47 4.82 15.45
C SER A 140 8.43 5.34 16.46
N LYS A 141 7.26 4.69 16.59
CA LYS A 141 6.26 5.01 17.63
C LYS A 141 6.50 4.26 18.94
N ILE A 142 6.98 3.03 18.86
CA ILE A 142 7.36 2.22 20.03
C ILE A 142 8.58 2.83 20.73
N ASP A 143 9.46 3.50 19.97
CA ASP A 143 10.63 4.23 20.47
C ASP A 143 10.28 5.41 21.41
N ALA A 144 9.16 6.10 21.18
CA ALA A 144 8.82 7.34 21.88
C ALA A 144 8.28 7.17 23.32
N ALA A 145 7.86 5.96 23.71
CA ALA A 145 7.18 5.73 24.99
C ALA A 145 7.98 4.88 25.99
N ASP A 146 8.78 3.92 25.50
CA ASP A 146 9.40 2.89 26.36
C ASP A 146 10.93 3.00 26.48
N ASN A 147 11.54 4.05 25.91
CA ASN A 147 12.99 4.30 25.92
C ASN A 147 13.80 3.10 25.37
N LYS A 148 13.19 2.28 24.51
CA LYS A 148 13.72 1.08 23.89
C LYS A 148 13.72 1.25 22.38
N VAL A 149 14.91 1.18 21.78
CA VAL A 149 15.10 1.24 20.34
C VAL A 149 14.99 -0.18 19.78
N TYR A 150 14.03 -0.38 18.89
CA TYR A 150 13.88 -1.63 18.15
C TYR A 150 14.42 -1.41 16.73
N THR A 151 15.39 -2.22 16.31
CA THR A 151 15.90 -2.18 14.93
C THR A 151 15.39 -3.40 14.18
N PHE A 152 14.93 -3.16 12.95
CA PHE A 152 14.35 -4.19 12.09
C PHE A 152 15.30 -4.49 10.94
N ASP A 153 15.83 -5.70 10.87
CA ASP A 153 16.90 -6.06 9.93
C ASP A 153 16.41 -7.03 8.84
N GLY A 154 16.03 -6.47 7.68
CA GLY A 154 16.01 -7.22 6.41
C GLY A 154 14.80 -8.08 6.06
N PHE A 155 13.55 -7.63 6.28
CA PHE A 155 12.38 -8.37 5.80
C PHE A 155 12.22 -8.29 4.29
N LYS A 156 12.11 -9.45 3.63
CA LYS A 156 11.74 -9.58 2.22
C LYS A 156 10.48 -10.44 2.10
N ALA A 157 9.33 -9.81 1.88
CA ALA A 157 8.12 -10.54 1.53
C ALA A 157 8.12 -10.91 0.04
N THR A 158 7.93 -12.19 -0.28
CA THR A 158 7.51 -12.64 -1.60
C THR A 158 6.02 -12.95 -1.59
N HIS A 159 5.34 -12.79 -2.72
CA HIS A 159 3.89 -12.96 -2.87
C HIS A 159 3.39 -14.34 -2.42
N GLU A 160 4.20 -15.39 -2.63
CA GLU A 160 3.87 -16.77 -2.21
C GLU A 160 4.20 -17.06 -0.74
N ALA A 161 5.07 -16.28 -0.10
CA ALA A 161 5.47 -16.47 1.29
C ALA A 161 4.84 -15.44 2.25
N TYR A 162 3.93 -14.60 1.76
CA TYR A 162 3.20 -13.64 2.59
C TYR A 162 2.11 -14.36 3.38
N GLU A 163 2.48 -14.87 4.55
CA GLU A 163 1.53 -15.25 5.59
C GLU A 163 1.56 -14.25 6.74
N ALA A 164 0.39 -13.87 7.25
CA ALA A 164 0.29 -12.98 8.42
C ALA A 164 1.03 -13.57 9.64
N THR A 165 1.05 -14.90 9.76
CA THR A 165 1.84 -15.66 10.73
C THR A 165 3.34 -15.53 10.49
N ALA A 166 3.82 -15.60 9.25
CA ALA A 166 5.23 -15.38 8.93
C ALA A 166 5.69 -13.95 9.29
N MET A 167 4.81 -12.95 9.08
CA MET A 167 5.08 -11.58 9.50
C MET A 167 5.09 -11.45 11.03
N GLN A 168 4.20 -12.14 11.74
CA GLN A 168 4.16 -12.15 13.21
C GLN A 168 5.37 -12.88 13.82
N VAL A 169 5.74 -14.04 13.29
CA VAL A 169 6.94 -14.79 13.71
C VAL A 169 8.19 -13.97 13.42
N TYR A 170 8.31 -13.39 12.22
CA TYR A 170 9.40 -12.48 11.92
C TYR A 170 9.40 -11.26 12.86
N TRP A 171 8.25 -10.71 13.21
CA TRP A 171 8.14 -9.62 14.18
C TRP A 171 8.66 -10.03 15.56
N GLU A 172 8.29 -11.23 16.02
CA GLU A 172 8.71 -11.79 17.31
C GLU A 172 10.22 -12.16 17.32
N GLU A 173 10.77 -12.61 16.19
CA GLU A 173 12.17 -13.06 16.07
C GLU A 173 13.16 -11.94 15.70
N ALA A 174 12.78 -10.99 14.85
CA ALA A 174 13.67 -9.97 14.30
C ALA A 174 13.79 -8.71 15.18
N MET A 175 12.96 -8.57 16.21
CA MET A 175 13.13 -7.51 17.20
C MET A 175 14.29 -7.85 18.14
N THR A 176 15.48 -7.39 17.78
CA THR A 176 16.61 -7.34 18.73
C THR A 176 16.47 -6.11 19.62
N LEU A 177 16.40 -6.32 20.93
CA LEU A 177 16.46 -5.24 21.91
C LEU A 177 17.88 -4.68 21.90
N ASN A 178 18.07 -3.45 21.41
CA ASN A 178 19.37 -2.78 21.44
C ASN A 178 19.34 -1.66 22.49
N GLU A 179 20.02 -1.88 23.61
CA GLU A 179 20.30 -0.85 24.60
C GLU A 179 21.46 0.01 24.11
N SER A 180 21.21 1.05 23.29
CA SER A 180 22.29 1.89 22.78
C SER A 180 21.89 3.36 22.59
N THR A 181 22.69 4.25 23.19
CA THR A 181 22.63 5.71 23.00
C THR A 181 23.24 6.07 21.64
N ALA A 182 22.43 6.68 20.76
CA ALA A 182 22.77 6.93 19.36
C ALA A 182 23.97 7.90 19.15
N GLY A 183 24.88 7.52 18.25
CA GLY A 183 25.78 8.41 17.49
C GLY A 183 25.38 8.46 16.01
N PRO A 184 25.76 9.49 15.24
CA PRO A 184 25.17 9.76 13.92
C PRO A 184 25.71 8.82 12.82
N PRO A 185 24.90 8.50 11.78
CA PRO A 185 25.28 7.55 10.74
C PRO A 185 26.19 8.18 9.67
N PRO A 186 27.08 7.39 9.02
CA PRO A 186 27.95 7.87 7.96
C PRO A 186 27.27 7.87 6.58
N SER A 187 27.66 8.83 5.75
CA SER A 187 27.21 9.04 4.37
C SER A 187 27.91 8.13 3.36
N GLN A 188 27.19 7.56 2.39
CA GLN A 188 27.80 7.03 1.15
C GLN A 188 26.98 7.34 -0.11
N SER A 189 27.73 7.71 -1.14
CA SER A 189 27.34 8.03 -2.53
C SER A 189 27.44 6.80 -3.44
N THR A 190 26.67 6.73 -4.54
CA THR A 190 27.14 6.17 -5.84
C THR A 190 26.16 6.41 -7.00
N GLY A 191 26.69 6.95 -8.12
CA GLY A 191 26.72 6.32 -9.47
C GLY A 191 25.44 6.13 -10.29
N ALA A 192 25.28 6.96 -11.33
CA ALA A 192 24.18 7.01 -12.30
C ALA A 192 24.37 6.10 -13.53
N ALA A 193 23.30 5.38 -13.90
CA ALA A 193 22.93 4.97 -15.27
C ALA A 193 21.54 4.29 -15.26
N GLY A 194 20.50 5.06 -14.90
CA GLY A 194 19.08 4.66 -14.98
C GLY A 194 18.14 5.87 -15.06
N ASP A 195 18.71 7.05 -15.39
CA ASP A 195 18.24 8.32 -14.85
C ASP A 195 16.86 8.75 -15.33
N LYS A 196 16.46 8.55 -16.59
CA LYS A 196 15.21 9.18 -17.05
C LYS A 196 13.93 8.57 -16.47
N GLU A 197 13.89 7.25 -16.28
CA GLU A 197 12.72 6.60 -15.69
C GLU A 197 12.74 6.73 -14.17
N ALA A 198 13.91 6.65 -13.54
CA ALA A 198 14.10 6.91 -12.11
C ALA A 198 13.79 8.38 -11.74
N GLU A 199 14.17 9.33 -12.58
CA GLU A 199 13.91 10.77 -12.41
C GLU A 199 12.43 11.10 -12.64
N MET A 200 11.76 10.49 -13.64
CA MET A 200 10.31 10.59 -13.78
C MET A 200 9.55 9.93 -12.61
N ARG A 201 10.07 8.83 -12.06
CA ARG A 201 9.54 8.19 -10.84
C ARG A 201 9.74 9.09 -9.61
N ALA A 202 10.94 9.63 -9.42
CA ALA A 202 11.25 10.54 -8.32
C ALA A 202 10.43 11.84 -8.38
N ALA A 203 10.28 12.42 -9.58
CA ALA A 203 9.46 13.61 -9.80
C ALA A 203 7.97 13.37 -9.51
N ARG A 204 7.46 12.15 -9.79
CA ARG A 204 6.06 11.79 -9.49
C ARG A 204 5.82 11.62 -7.99
N LEU A 205 6.76 10.96 -7.29
CA LEU A 205 6.72 10.83 -5.84
C LEU A 205 6.87 12.20 -5.14
N ALA A 206 7.70 13.09 -5.68
CA ALA A 206 7.90 14.45 -5.16
C ALA A 206 6.66 15.34 -5.27
N ARG A 207 5.69 15.01 -6.15
CA ARG A 207 4.40 15.73 -6.24
C ARG A 207 3.56 15.63 -4.96
N PHE A 208 3.83 14.62 -4.13
CA PHE A 208 3.07 14.33 -2.92
C PHE A 208 3.85 14.61 -1.62
N GLY A 209 5.10 15.08 -1.71
CA GLY A 209 5.97 15.43 -0.57
C GLY A 209 5.75 16.84 -0.03
#